data_AF-A0A846EWA9-F1
#
_entry.id   AF-A0A846EWA9-F1
#
_cell.length_a   1.000
_cell.length_b   1.000
_cell.length_c   1.000
_cell.angle_alpha   90.00
_cell.angle_beta   90.00
_cell.angle_gamma   90.00
#
_symmetry.space_group_name_H-M   'P 1'
#
loop_
_entity.id
_entity.type
_entity.pdbx_description
1 polymer ?
#
loop_
_entity_poly.entity_id
_entity_poly.type
_entity_poly.pdbx_seq_one_letter_code
_entity_poly.pdbx_strand_id
1 'polypeptide(L)' 'MIEPDFPHIMLAFEYKGWKVEIDQGEMNGYPTYAVWANYKLGCVVAVPYASSRQEAVKRAKQWIDDRNNRKIT' A
#
# COMPACT_ATOMS: atom_id res chain seq x y z
N MET A 1 -25.13 6.28 -13.37
CA MET A 1 -23.73 6.63 -13.66
C MET A 1 -22.90 5.84 -12.67
N ILE A 2 -21.94 5.02 -13.10
CA ILE A 2 -21.03 4.32 -12.17
C ILE A 2 -20.02 5.38 -11.76
N GLU A 3 -20.04 5.78 -10.49
CA GLU A 3 -19.00 6.66 -9.96
C GLU A 3 -17.69 5.85 -9.88
N PRO A 4 -16.60 6.32 -10.53
CA PRO A 4 -15.32 5.65 -10.41
C PRO A 4 -14.81 5.75 -8.97
N ASP A 5 -14.35 4.61 -8.45
CA ASP A 5 -13.70 4.52 -7.14
C ASP A 5 -12.28 5.06 -7.26
N PHE A 6 -12.10 6.33 -6.89
CA PHE A 6 -10.81 6.99 -6.93
C PHE A 6 -10.00 6.61 -5.68
N PRO A 7 -8.66 6.50 -5.78
CA PRO A 7 -7.84 6.23 -4.61
C PRO A 7 -8.08 7.23 -3.49
N HIS A 8 -8.44 6.73 -2.32
CA HIS A 8 -8.67 7.46 -1.10
C HIS A 8 -7.44 7.31 -0.19
N ILE A 9 -6.33 7.94 -0.63
CA ILE A 9 -5.06 7.88 0.10
C ILE A 9 -5.18 8.60 1.44
N MET A 10 -5.17 7.83 2.52
CA MET A 10 -5.36 8.35 3.87
C MET A 10 -4.04 8.57 4.63
N LEU A 11 -2.98 7.89 4.20
CA LEU A 11 -1.66 7.96 4.84
C LEU A 11 -0.59 7.78 3.77
N ALA A 12 0.40 8.69 3.76
CA ALA A 12 1.58 8.56 2.92
C ALA A 12 2.85 8.76 3.76
N PHE A 13 3.87 7.91 3.56
CA PHE A 13 5.16 8.02 4.24
C PHE A 13 6.29 7.39 3.43
N GLU A 14 7.51 7.83 3.68
CA GLU A 14 8.71 7.21 3.10
C GLU A 14 9.19 6.04 3.96
N TYR A 15 9.59 4.94 3.33
CA TYR A 15 10.21 3.79 4.00
C TYR A 15 11.27 3.14 3.11
N LYS A 16 12.54 3.21 3.53
CA LYS A 16 13.70 2.60 2.85
C LYS A 16 13.75 2.87 1.33
N GLY A 17 13.50 4.12 0.93
CA GLY A 17 13.56 4.58 -0.46
C GLY A 17 12.28 4.35 -1.28
N TRP A 18 11.19 3.95 -0.62
CA TRP A 18 9.86 3.81 -1.23
C TRP A 18 8.89 4.80 -0.59
N LYS A 19 8.10 5.49 -1.42
CA LYS A 19 6.93 6.24 -0.98
C LYS A 19 5.76 5.28 -0.83
N VAL A 20 5.33 5.04 0.39
CA VAL A 20 4.22 4.17 0.75
C VAL A 20 2.95 5.00 0.85
N GLU A 21 1.90 4.60 0.12
CA GLU A 21 0.58 5.22 0.16
C GLU A 21 -0.46 4.17 0.54
N ILE A 22 -1.22 4.45 1.60
CA ILE A 22 -2.32 3.59 2.06
C ILE A 22 -3.62 4.17 1.56
N ASP A 23 -4.30 3.37 0.76
CA ASP A 23 -5.60 3.62 0.19
C ASP A 23 -6.68 2.96 1.05
N GLN A 24 -7.75 3.69 1.37
CA GLN A 24 -8.87 3.15 2.14
C GLN A 24 -10.07 2.90 1.24
N GLY A 25 -10.47 1.64 1.12
CA GLY A 25 -11.72 1.24 0.48
C GLY A 25 -12.75 0.77 1.49
N GLU A 26 -13.86 0.24 0.97
CA GLU A 26 -14.92 -0.40 1.75
C GLU A 26 -15.27 -1.76 1.15
N MET A 27 -15.45 -2.77 2.00
CA MET A 27 -15.99 -4.07 1.60
C MET A 27 -17.02 -4.52 2.63
N ASN A 28 -18.26 -4.73 2.18
CA ASN A 28 -19.39 -5.13 3.02
C ASN A 28 -19.63 -4.19 4.23
N GLY A 29 -19.48 -2.88 4.06
CA GLY A 29 -19.66 -1.90 5.14
C GLY A 29 -18.47 -1.79 6.10
N TYR A 30 -17.38 -2.53 5.86
CA TYR A 30 -16.17 -2.46 6.68
C TYR A 30 -15.03 -1.77 5.94
N PRO A 31 -14.23 -0.93 6.62
CA PRO A 31 -13.07 -0.30 6.01
C PRO A 31 -12.03 -1.35 5.65
N THR A 32 -11.46 -1.22 4.46
CA THR A 32 -10.38 -2.05 3.95
C THR A 32 -9.23 -1.18 3.50
N TYR A 33 -8.03 -1.75 3.41
CA TYR A 33 -6.83 -0.98 3.12
C TYR A 33 -6.00 -1.67 2.05
N ALA A 34 -5.61 -0.92 1.03
CA ALA A 34 -4.60 -1.32 0.05
C ALA A 34 -3.35 -0.46 0.24
N VAL A 35 -2.20 -0.97 -0.19
CA VAL A 35 -0.93 -0.25 -0.09
C VAL A 35 -0.21 -0.23 -1.43
N TRP A 36 0.06 0.99 -1.88
CA TRP A 36 0.90 1.29 -3.03
C TRP A 36 2.31 1.61 -2.54
N ALA A 37 3.32 0.99 -3.16
CA ALA A 37 4.72 1.30 -2.95
C ALA A 37 5.27 1.96 -4.22
N ASN A 38 5.55 3.25 -4.15
CA ASN A 38 6.02 4.04 -5.25
C ASN A 38 7.54 4.25 -5.14
N TYR A 39 8.21 4.25 -6.28
CA TYR A 39 9.63 4.58 -6.41
C TYR A 39 9.82 5.48 -7.63
N LYS A 40 11.02 6.03 -7.81
CA LYS A 40 11.31 7.06 -8.83
C LYS A 40 10.80 6.73 -10.25
N LEU A 41 10.76 5.44 -10.61
CA LEU A 41 10.45 4.99 -11.97
C LEU A 41 9.16 4.17 -12.07
N GLY A 42 8.36 4.05 -11.00
CA GLY A 42 7.12 3.27 -11.07
C GLY A 42 6.35 3.15 -9.76
N CYS A 43 5.18 2.52 -9.88
CA CYS A 43 4.32 2.16 -8.76
C CYS A 43 4.07 0.65 -8.75
N VAL A 44 3.70 0.12 -7.59
CA VAL A 44 3.26 -1.28 -7.45
C VAL A 44 2.33 -1.41 -6.25
N VAL A 45 1.34 -2.29 -6.37
CA VAL A 45 0.51 -2.68 -5.23
C VAL A 45 1.31 -3.67 -4.37
N ALA A 46 1.80 -3.19 -3.22
CA ALA A 46 2.56 -4.00 -2.27
C ALA A 46 1.64 -4.87 -1.41
N VAL A 47 0.47 -4.34 -1.05
CA VAL A 47 -0.55 -5.05 -0.27
C VAL A 47 -1.91 -4.79 -0.94
N PRO A 48 -2.52 -5.78 -1.61
CA PRO A 48 -3.81 -5.57 -2.28
C PRO A 48 -4.98 -5.48 -1.30
N TYR A 49 -4.81 -5.98 -0.07
CA TYR A 49 -5.85 -5.98 0.94
C TYR A 49 -5.27 -6.16 2.36
N ALA A 50 -5.79 -5.37 3.30
CA ALA A 50 -5.65 -5.52 4.73
C ALA A 50 -6.95 -5.07 5.42
N SER A 51 -7.31 -5.73 6.53
CA SER A 51 -8.51 -5.42 7.31
C SER A 51 -8.31 -4.28 8.31
N SER A 52 -7.07 -3.81 8.50
CA SER A 52 -6.75 -2.68 9.37
C SER A 52 -5.56 -1.89 8.86
N ARG A 53 -5.49 -0.60 9.23
CA ARG A 53 -4.34 0.27 8.93
C ARG A 53 -3.04 -0.28 9.48
N GLN A 54 -3.06 -0.81 10.69
CA GLN A 54 -1.87 -1.36 11.34
C GLN A 54 -1.33 -2.56 10.56
N GLU A 55 -2.22 -3.44 10.11
CA GLU A 55 -1.84 -4.58 9.29
C GLU A 55 -1.33 -4.15 7.91
N ALA A 56 -1.95 -3.13 7.30
CA ALA A 56 -1.49 -2.54 6.04
C ALA A 56 -0.05 -2.01 6.18
N VAL A 57 0.23 -1.21 7.22
CA VAL A 57 1.58 -0.67 7.49
C VAL A 57 2.59 -1.80 7.73
N LYS A 58 2.23 -2.80 8.55
CA LYS A 58 3.12 -3.92 8.87
C LYS A 58 3.49 -4.70 7.62
N ARG A 59 2.50 -5.10 6.81
CA ARG A 59 2.72 -5.86 5.57
C ARG A 59 3.46 -5.06 4.51
N ALA A 60 3.21 -3.75 4.43
CA ALA A 60 3.96 -2.88 3.52
C ALA A 60 5.45 -2.87 3.84
N LYS A 61 5.82 -2.73 5.12
CA LYS A 61 7.22 -2.77 5.55
C LYS A 61 7.87 -4.13 5.27
N GLN A 62 7.17 -5.22 5.58
CA GLN A 62 7.65 -6.58 5.28
C GLN A 62 7.90 -6.78 3.78
N TRP A 63 6.96 -6.37 2.93
CA TRP A 63 7.09 -6.46 1.49
C TRP A 63 8.28 -5.62 0.97
N ILE A 64 8.50 -4.41 1.50
CA ILE A 64 9.63 -3.56 1.13
C ILE A 64 10.96 -4.20 1.55
N ASP A 65 11.01 -4.74 2.76
CA ASP A 65 12.19 -5.41 3.30
C ASP A 65 12.57 -6.62 2.44
N ASP A 66 11.60 -7.48 2.11
CA ASP A 66 11.80 -8.62 1.23
C ASP A 66 12.26 -8.19 -0.16
N ARG A 67 11.66 -7.14 -0.72
CA ARG A 67 11.99 -6.66 -2.06
C ARG A 67 13.38 -6.03 -2.12
N ASN A 68 13.81 -5.33 -1.09
CA ASN A 68 15.15 -4.76 -1.01
C ASN A 68 16.20 -5.85 -0.81
N ASN A 69 15.91 -6.90 -0.03
CA ASN A 69 16.81 -8.05 0.14
C ASN A 69 17.03 -8.81 -1.17
N ARG A 70 16.00 -8.97 -2.01
CA ARG A 70 16.11 -9.62 -3.33
C ARG A 70 16.95 -8.85 -4.35
N LYS A 71 17.21 -7.55 -4.16
CA LYS A 71 18.06 -6.77 -5.06
C LYS A 71 19.57 -6.98 -4.83
N ILE A 72 19.95 -7.73 -3.79
CA ILE A 72 21.35 -7.95 -3.37
C ILE A 72 21.87 -9.34 -3.80
N THR A 73 21.09 -10.10 -4.60
CA THR A 73 21.51 -11.38 -5.21
C THR A 73 21.56 -11.25 -6.72
#